data_AF-A0A1V4XYX0-F1
#
_entry.id   AF-A0A1V4XYX0-F1
#
_cell.length_a   1.000
_cell.length_b   1.000
_cell.length_c   1.000
_cell.angle_alpha   90.00
_cell.angle_beta   90.00
_cell.angle_gamma   90.00
#
_symmetry.space_group_name_H-M   'P 1'
#
loop_
_entity.id
_entity.type
_entity.pdbx_description
1 polymer ?
#
loop_
_entity_poly.entity_id
_entity_poly.type
_entity_poly.pdbx_seq_one_letter_code
_entity_poly.pdbx_strand_id
1 'polypeptide(L)'
;MDKALFADSVATSIGAVFGTSNTTTYIESAAGIKEGGKTGLTSVVTALFFLLCIVLAPVAGLVPAYATAPALIVVGILMMGSFREIAWDDFDEAVPAFFAAILMAVCYNISYGIAASFIFHCLIKLIRRKGREVHPILYGASALFLLNFVITAMMKI
;
A
#
# COMPACT_ATOMS: atom_id res chain seq x y z
N MET A 1 11.12 -13.93 2.69
CA MET A 1 10.05 -12.91 2.55
C MET A 1 8.87 -13.21 3.46
N ASP A 2 8.58 -14.49 3.71
CA ASP A 2 7.42 -14.97 4.49
C ASP A 2 7.35 -14.42 5.91
N LYS A 3 8.48 -14.34 6.63
CA LYS A 3 8.51 -13.77 7.98
C LYS A 3 8.14 -12.27 8.01
N ALA A 4 8.50 -11.52 6.98
CA ALA A 4 8.19 -10.10 6.87
C ALA A 4 6.71 -9.88 6.51
N LEU A 5 6.20 -10.63 5.53
CA LEU A 5 4.78 -10.63 5.15
C LEU A 5 3.87 -11.09 6.30
N PHE A 6 4.31 -12.09 7.07
CA PHE A 6 3.60 -12.55 8.26
C PHE A 6 3.57 -11.47 9.35
N ALA A 7 4.70 -10.80 9.61
CA ALA A 7 4.74 -9.69 10.56
C ALA A 7 3.81 -8.54 10.15
N ASP A 8 3.80 -8.17 8.86
CA ASP A 8 2.93 -7.13 8.30
C ASP A 8 1.44 -7.49 8.40
N SER A 9 1.10 -8.75 8.12
CA SER A 9 -0.27 -9.28 8.23
C SER A 9 -0.77 -9.29 9.68
N VAL A 10 0.09 -9.69 10.63
CA VAL A 10 -0.22 -9.68 12.06
C VAL A 10 -0.37 -8.25 12.58
N ALA A 11 0.55 -7.35 12.21
CA ALA A 11 0.47 -5.93 12.57
C ALA A 11 -0.81 -5.28 12.05
N THR A 12 -1.16 -5.51 10.79
CA THR A 12 -2.37 -4.99 10.17
C THR A 12 -3.64 -5.53 10.83
N SER A 13 -3.68 -6.84 11.11
CA SER A 13 -4.85 -7.47 11.75
C SER A 13 -5.07 -6.93 13.17
N ILE A 14 -4.00 -6.79 13.95
CA ILE A 14 -4.07 -6.22 15.29
C ILE A 14 -4.45 -4.73 15.22
N GLY A 15 -3.83 -3.95 14.33
CA GLY A 15 -4.15 -2.54 14.13
C GLY A 15 -5.63 -2.31 13.76
N ALA A 16 -6.19 -3.16 12.90
CA ALA A 16 -7.60 -3.11 12.53
C ALA A 16 -8.54 -3.33 13.73
N VAL A 17 -8.19 -4.19 14.69
CA VAL A 17 -8.97 -4.40 15.93
C VAL A 17 -8.98 -3.13 16.79
N PHE A 18 -7.88 -2.38 16.82
CA PHE A 18 -7.79 -1.10 17.51
C PHE A 18 -8.35 0.08 16.70
N GLY A 19 -8.94 -0.17 15.52
CA GLY A 19 -9.55 0.85 14.67
C GLY A 19 -8.54 1.77 13.96
N THR A 20 -7.27 1.37 13.88
CA THR A 20 -6.24 2.15 13.17
C THR A 20 -6.22 1.82 11.68
N SER A 21 -5.66 2.72 10.87
CA SER A 21 -5.39 2.43 9.45
C SER A 21 -4.36 1.29 9.29
N ASN A 22 -4.29 0.71 8.09
CA ASN A 22 -3.37 -0.38 7.79
C ASN A 22 -1.91 0.04 8.07
N THR A 23 -1.23 -0.72 8.92
CA THR A 23 0.19 -0.54 9.20
C THR A 23 1.00 -1.22 8.11
N THR A 24 1.82 -0.47 7.38
CA THR A 24 2.71 -1.02 6.34
C THR A 24 4.16 -0.63 6.60
N THR A 25 5.09 -1.29 5.92
CA THR A 25 6.52 -0.98 6.03
C THR A 25 6.82 0.34 5.32
N TYR A 26 7.33 1.31 6.08
CA TYR A 26 7.66 2.65 5.58
C TYR A 26 9.06 2.72 4.97
N ILE A 27 9.21 3.47 3.88
CA ILE A 27 10.51 3.67 3.19
C ILE A 27 11.51 4.41 4.08
N GLU A 28 11.02 5.23 5.01
CA GLU A 28 11.79 5.97 6.00
C GLU A 28 12.47 5.03 7.01
N SER A 29 11.90 3.84 7.24
CA SER A 29 12.56 2.80 8.06
C SER A 29 13.89 2.34 7.42
N ALA A 30 14.03 2.45 6.09
CA ALA A 30 15.29 2.14 5.41
C ALA A 30 16.41 3.12 5.78
N ALA A 31 16.09 4.37 6.16
CA ALA A 31 17.09 5.31 6.66
C ALA A 31 17.68 4.84 8.00
N GLY A 32 16.83 4.31 8.90
CA GLY A 32 17.27 3.71 10.17
C GLY A 32 18.19 2.50 9.96
N ILE A 33 17.94 1.70 8.92
CA ILE A 33 18.81 0.57 8.56
C ILE A 33 20.16 1.06 8.01
N LYS A 34 20.16 2.14 7.19
CA LYS A 34 21.37 2.76 6.66
C LYS A 34 22.28 3.33 7.75
N GLU A 35 21.69 3.92 8.79
CA GLU A 35 22.42 4.43 9.97
C GLU A 35 22.91 3.32 10.93
N GLY A 36 22.72 2.03 10.58
CA GLY A 36 23.25 0.91 11.35
C GLY A 36 22.22 0.15 12.18
N GLY A 37 20.93 0.51 12.10
CA GLY A 37 19.82 -0.20 12.71
C GLY A 37 19.53 -1.53 12.02
N LYS A 38 20.35 -2.54 12.30
CA LYS A 38 20.27 -3.88 11.67
C LYS A 38 19.60 -4.93 12.56
N THR A 39 19.14 -4.56 13.75
CA THR A 39 18.53 -5.47 14.73
C THR A 39 17.06 -5.15 14.95
N GLY A 40 16.24 -6.15 15.30
CA GLY A 40 14.84 -5.92 15.66
C GLY A 40 14.67 -5.03 16.90
N LEU A 41 15.73 -4.87 17.71
CA LEU A 41 15.73 -4.00 18.88
C LEU A 41 15.54 -2.52 18.49
N THR A 42 16.07 -2.08 17.34
CA THR A 42 15.84 -0.70 16.89
C THR A 42 14.37 -0.45 16.58
N SER A 43 13.68 -1.40 15.94
CA SER A 43 12.24 -1.29 15.69
C SER A 43 11.41 -1.26 16.98
N VAL A 44 11.79 -2.05 17.99
CA VAL A 44 11.12 -2.07 19.30
C VAL A 44 11.33 -0.75 20.05
N VAL A 45 12.56 -0.23 20.07
CA VAL A 45 12.88 1.05 20.72
C VAL A 45 12.14 2.20 20.03
N THR A 46 12.09 2.21 18.70
CA THR A 46 11.30 3.19 17.93
C THR A 46 9.81 3.09 18.27
N ALA A 47 9.23 1.88 18.33
CA ALA A 47 7.84 1.69 18.72
C ALA A 47 7.55 2.20 20.15
N LEU A 48 8.47 1.97 21.10
CA LEU A 48 8.35 2.48 22.46
C LEU A 48 8.39 4.02 22.49
N PHE A 49 9.28 4.65 21.73
CA PHE A 49 9.31 6.10 21.61
C PHE A 49 8.03 6.66 20.97
N PHE A 50 7.48 6.00 19.94
CA PHE A 50 6.18 6.38 19.37
C PHE A 50 5.03 6.25 20.37
N LEU A 51 5.06 5.24 21.25
CA LEU A 51 4.09 5.09 22.34
C LEU A 51 4.21 6.23 23.35
N LEU A 52 5.43 6.62 23.72
CA LEU A 52 5.67 7.79 24.58
C LEU A 52 5.24 9.10 23.89
N CYS A 53 5.38 9.19 22.56
CA CYS A 53 4.93 10.33 21.78
C CYS A 53 3.41 10.54 21.79
N ILE A 54 2.60 9.56 22.21
CA ILE A 54 1.14 9.75 22.36
C ILE A 54 0.83 10.89 23.34
N VAL A 55 1.64 11.07 24.39
CA VAL A 55 1.49 12.19 25.34
C VAL A 55 1.89 13.53 24.71
N LEU A 56 2.80 13.51 23.73
CA LEU A 56 3.27 14.67 22.96
C LEU A 56 2.44 14.93 21.70
N ALA A 57 1.53 14.02 21.31
CA ALA A 57 0.65 14.15 20.16
C ALA A 57 -0.13 15.49 20.10
N PRO A 58 -0.68 16.04 21.20
CA PRO A 58 -1.35 17.35 21.14
C PRO A 58 -0.39 18.50 20.79
N VAL A 59 0.91 18.38 21.10
CA VAL A 59 1.93 19.37 20.73
C VAL A 59 2.28 19.25 19.25
N ALA A 60 2.32 18.04 18.71
CA ALA A 60 2.55 17.81 17.28
C ALA A 60 1.41 18.40 16.40
N GLY A 61 0.18 18.42 16.91
CA GLY A 61 -0.97 19.05 16.24
C GLY A 61 -0.89 20.58 16.09
N LEU A 62 0.05 21.25 16.79
CA LEU A 62 0.31 22.68 16.64
C LEU A 62 1.13 23.00 15.39
N VAL A 63 1.77 21.99 14.78
CA VAL A 63 2.60 22.17 13.59
C VAL A 63 1.69 22.41 12.37
N PRO A 64 1.83 23.54 11.66
CA PRO A 64 1.04 23.80 10.46
C PRO A 64 1.29 22.75 9.38
N ALA A 65 0.24 22.32 8.68
CA ALA A 65 0.34 21.36 7.58
C ALA A 65 1.31 21.79 6.45
N TYR A 66 1.51 23.10 6.28
CA TYR A 66 2.48 23.65 5.33
C TYR A 66 3.93 23.29 5.68
N ALA A 67 4.23 23.05 6.97
CA ALA A 67 5.57 22.68 7.41
C ALA A 67 5.89 21.20 7.12
N THR A 68 4.88 20.32 7.07
CA THR A 68 5.05 18.89 6.77
C THR A 68 4.96 18.57 5.28
N ALA A 69 4.32 19.45 4.48
CA ALA A 69 4.21 19.30 3.03
C ALA A 69 5.53 19.00 2.29
N PRO A 70 6.65 19.73 2.49
CA PRO A 70 7.90 19.44 1.77
C PRO A 70 8.47 18.07 2.13
N ALA A 71 8.31 17.60 3.37
CA ALA A 71 8.74 16.27 3.76
C ALA A 71 7.95 15.19 3.02
N LEU A 72 6.62 15.34 2.93
CA LEU A 72 5.75 14.41 2.20
C LEU A 72 6.05 14.37 0.70
N ILE A 73 6.43 15.50 0.09
CA ILE A 73 6.84 15.55 -1.31
C ILE A 73 8.12 14.72 -1.54
N VAL A 74 9.12 14.87 -0.67
CA VAL A 74 10.38 14.11 -0.76
C VAL A 74 10.12 12.62 -0.59
N VAL A 75 9.27 12.23 0.38
CA VAL A 75 8.86 10.82 0.56
C VAL A 75 8.19 10.29 -0.71
N GLY A 76 7.27 11.05 -1.31
CA GLY A 76 6.64 10.67 -2.58
C GLY A 76 7.66 10.44 -3.70
N ILE A 77 8.67 11.32 -3.83
CA ILE A 77 9.75 11.17 -4.81
C ILE A 77 10.55 9.88 -4.56
N LEU A 78 10.83 9.55 -3.30
CA LEU A 78 11.53 8.30 -2.95
C LEU A 78 10.69 7.06 -3.30
N MET A 79 9.37 7.11 -3.09
CA MET A 79 8.46 6.01 -3.42
C MET A 79 8.27 5.82 -4.94
N MET A 80 8.45 6.87 -5.76
CA MET A 80 8.46 6.73 -7.22
C MET A 80 9.58 5.81 -7.72
N GLY A 81 10.63 5.58 -6.93
CA GLY A 81 11.68 4.61 -7.24
C GLY A 81 11.14 3.20 -7.51
N SER A 82 10.05 2.80 -6.84
CA SER A 82 9.43 1.48 -7.03
C SER A 82 8.83 1.29 -8.43
N PHE A 83 8.50 2.37 -9.15
CA PHE A 83 8.02 2.27 -10.54
C PHE A 83 9.10 1.74 -11.48
N ARG A 84 10.38 1.90 -11.14
CA ARG A 84 11.49 1.40 -11.94
C ARG A 84 11.62 -0.12 -11.87
N GLU A 85 11.15 -0.74 -10.80
CA GLU A 85 11.23 -2.20 -10.61
C GLU A 85 10.15 -2.96 -11.40
N ILE A 86 9.19 -2.25 -11.98
CA ILE A 86 8.13 -2.84 -12.80
C ILE A 86 8.69 -3.26 -14.17
N ALA A 87 8.39 -4.48 -14.60
CA ALA A 87 8.76 -4.99 -15.92
C ALA A 87 7.88 -4.35 -17.01
N TRP A 88 8.20 -3.13 -17.42
CA TRP A 88 7.45 -2.38 -18.43
C TRP A 88 7.39 -3.05 -19.81
N ASP A 89 8.34 -3.95 -20.11
CA ASP A 89 8.37 -4.72 -21.35
C ASP A 89 7.35 -5.88 -21.36
N ASP A 90 6.84 -6.31 -20.20
CA ASP A 90 5.77 -7.31 -20.14
C ASP A 90 4.41 -6.65 -19.89
N PHE A 91 3.55 -6.71 -20.91
CA PHE A 91 2.16 -6.24 -20.83
C PHE A 91 1.33 -6.93 -19.73
N ASP A 92 1.72 -8.12 -19.24
CA ASP A 92 1.06 -8.79 -18.10
C ASP A 92 1.19 -7.98 -16.79
N GLU A 93 2.28 -7.23 -16.64
CA GLU A 93 2.60 -6.47 -15.44
C GLU A 93 2.46 -4.95 -15.67
N ALA A 94 2.87 -4.47 -16.85
CA ALA A 94 2.86 -3.06 -17.20
C ALA A 94 1.44 -2.47 -17.19
N VAL A 95 0.46 -3.19 -17.76
CA VAL A 95 -0.91 -2.66 -17.89
C VAL A 95 -1.63 -2.60 -16.53
N PRO A 96 -1.63 -3.65 -15.68
CA PRO A 96 -2.18 -3.55 -14.33
C PRO A 96 -1.53 -2.43 -13.51
N ALA A 97 -0.21 -2.29 -13.56
CA ALA A 97 0.51 -1.25 -12.81
C ALA A 97 0.16 0.16 -13.30
N PHE A 98 0.01 0.35 -14.62
CA PHE A 98 -0.41 1.61 -15.20
C PHE A 98 -1.81 2.02 -14.75
N PHE A 99 -2.78 1.10 -14.83
CA PHE A 99 -4.15 1.36 -14.35
C PHE A 99 -4.21 1.57 -12.84
N ALA A 100 -3.38 0.87 -12.07
CA ALA A 100 -3.26 1.09 -10.62
C ALA A 100 -2.89 2.55 -10.32
N ALA A 101 -1.82 3.05 -10.95
CA ALA A 101 -1.28 4.38 -10.70
C ALA A 101 -2.25 5.49 -11.11
N ILE A 102 -2.82 5.39 -12.32
CA ILE A 102 -3.73 6.42 -12.84
C ILE A 102 -5.04 6.44 -12.08
N LEU A 103 -5.67 5.28 -11.84
CA LEU A 103 -6.96 5.26 -11.15
C LEU A 103 -6.81 5.65 -9.68
N MET A 104 -5.69 5.32 -9.04
CA MET A 104 -5.38 5.81 -7.71
C MET A 104 -5.30 7.35 -7.67
N ALA A 105 -4.60 7.96 -8.64
CA ALA A 105 -4.45 9.41 -8.72
C ALA A 105 -5.77 10.13 -9.07
N VAL A 106 -6.53 9.61 -10.04
CA VAL A 106 -7.77 10.23 -10.53
C VAL A 106 -8.92 10.06 -9.53
N CYS A 107 -9.04 8.89 -8.90
CA CYS A 107 -10.10 8.62 -7.93
C CYS A 107 -9.79 9.16 -6.53
N TYR A 108 -8.59 9.70 -6.30
CA TYR A 108 -8.08 10.08 -4.97
C TYR A 108 -8.26 8.97 -3.92
N ASN A 109 -8.24 7.71 -4.35
CA ASN A 109 -8.54 6.57 -3.51
C ASN A 109 -7.64 5.38 -3.87
N ILE A 110 -6.80 5.00 -2.91
CA ILE A 110 -5.84 3.90 -3.03
C ILE A 110 -6.54 2.56 -3.30
N SER A 111 -7.63 2.29 -2.59
CA SER A 111 -8.38 1.04 -2.70
C SER A 111 -8.96 0.83 -4.10
N TYR A 112 -9.46 1.90 -4.73
CA TYR A 112 -9.98 1.81 -6.10
C TYR A 112 -8.88 1.58 -7.15
N GLY A 113 -7.71 2.19 -6.98
CA GLY A 113 -6.56 1.91 -7.84
C GLY A 113 -6.10 0.45 -7.74
N ILE A 114 -5.98 -0.08 -6.52
CA ILE A 114 -5.59 -1.48 -6.29
C ILE A 114 -6.64 -2.44 -6.87
N ALA A 115 -7.93 -2.17 -6.63
CA ALA A 115 -9.04 -2.96 -7.15
C ALA A 115 -8.99 -3.07 -8.70
N ALA A 116 -8.81 -1.94 -9.37
CA ALA A 116 -8.74 -1.91 -10.83
C ALA A 116 -7.52 -2.66 -11.35
N SER A 117 -6.36 -2.51 -10.71
CA SER A 117 -5.14 -3.26 -11.07
C SER A 117 -5.38 -4.77 -11.06
N PHE A 118 -6.00 -5.30 -10.01
CA PHE A 118 -6.32 -6.73 -9.92
C PHE A 118 -7.27 -7.20 -11.03
N ILE A 119 -8.31 -6.41 -11.32
CA ILE A 119 -9.26 -6.70 -12.39
C ILE A 119 -8.54 -6.74 -13.75
N PHE A 120 -7.71 -5.74 -14.06
CA PHE A 120 -6.94 -5.68 -15.31
C PHE A 120 -5.90 -6.80 -15.40
N HIS A 121 -5.27 -7.17 -14.29
CA HIS A 121 -4.33 -8.28 -14.26
C HIS A 121 -5.01 -9.61 -14.59
N CYS A 122 -6.14 -9.91 -13.94
CA CYS A 122 -6.95 -11.09 -14.25
C CYS A 122 -7.45 -11.08 -15.70
N LEU A 123 -7.88 -9.91 -16.22
CA LEU A 123 -8.39 -9.76 -17.57
C LEU A 123 -7.30 -10.04 -18.63
N ILE A 124 -6.11 -9.47 -18.47
CA ILE A 124 -5.01 -9.63 -19.43
C ILE A 124 -4.48 -11.06 -19.45
N LYS A 125 -4.28 -11.67 -18.27
CA LYS A 125 -3.89 -13.08 -18.17
C LYS A 125 -4.94 -14.00 -18.78
N LEU A 126 -6.23 -13.67 -18.69
CA LEU A 126 -7.31 -14.41 -19.34
C LEU A 126 -7.24 -14.28 -20.87
N ILE A 127 -7.08 -13.05 -21.40
CA ILE A 127 -6.98 -12.77 -22.84
C ILE A 127 -5.76 -13.46 -23.47
N ARG A 128 -4.60 -13.44 -22.78
CA ARG A 128 -3.37 -14.11 -23.25
C ARG A 128 -3.38 -15.63 -23.06
N ARG A 129 -4.51 -16.24 -22.69
CA ARG A 129 -4.69 -17.67 -22.39
C ARG A 129 -3.77 -18.21 -21.28
N LYS A 130 -3.21 -17.33 -20.44
CA LYS A 130 -2.39 -17.65 -19.26
C LYS A 130 -3.22 -17.66 -17.96
N GLY A 131 -4.54 -17.77 -18.03
CA GLY A 131 -5.43 -17.68 -16.86
C GLY A 131 -5.18 -18.75 -15.78
N ARG A 132 -4.44 -19.83 -16.09
CA ARG A 132 -4.02 -20.85 -15.11
C ARG A 132 -2.82 -20.44 -14.25
N GLU A 133 -2.05 -19.43 -14.63
CA GLU A 133 -0.93 -18.91 -13.83
C GLU A 133 -1.39 -17.99 -12.68
N VAL A 134 -2.61 -17.48 -12.76
CA VAL A 134 -3.16 -16.57 -11.75
C VAL A 134 -3.69 -17.37 -10.58
N HIS A 135 -3.21 -17.05 -9.38
CA HIS A 135 -3.64 -17.72 -8.16
C HIS A 135 -5.16 -17.53 -7.94
N PRO A 136 -5.91 -18.58 -7.54
CA PRO A 136 -7.36 -18.50 -7.37
C PRO A 136 -7.84 -17.39 -6.42
N ILE A 137 -7.01 -17.04 -5.43
CA ILE A 137 -7.27 -15.93 -4.50
C ILE A 137 -7.37 -14.59 -5.24
N LEU A 138 -6.57 -14.37 -6.28
CA LEU A 138 -6.59 -13.13 -7.04
C LEU A 138 -7.87 -12.99 -7.85
N TYR A 139 -8.40 -14.10 -8.38
CA TYR A 139 -9.72 -14.13 -9.03
C TYR A 139 -10.84 -13.85 -8.02
N GLY A 140 -10.78 -14.46 -6.83
CA GLY A 140 -11.75 -14.22 -5.76
C GLY A 140 -11.75 -12.76 -5.30
N ALA A 141 -10.57 -12.18 -5.07
CA ALA A 141 -10.42 -10.77 -4.69
C ALA A 141 -10.93 -9.83 -5.80
N SER A 142 -10.56 -10.10 -7.06
CA SER A 142 -11.03 -9.31 -8.20
C SER A 142 -12.54 -9.36 -8.34
N ALA A 143 -13.16 -10.54 -8.17
CA ALA A 143 -14.61 -10.71 -8.22
C ALA A 143 -15.31 -9.94 -7.09
N LEU A 144 -14.75 -9.96 -5.87
CA LEU A 144 -15.30 -9.21 -4.74
C LEU A 144 -15.23 -7.70 -4.96
N PHE A 145 -14.11 -7.20 -5.50
CA PHE A 145 -13.97 -5.79 -5.87
C PHE A 145 -14.93 -5.38 -7.00
N LEU A 146 -15.11 -6.24 -8.00
CA LEU A 146 -16.09 -6.03 -9.07
C LEU A 146 -17.50 -5.93 -8.51
N LEU A 147 -17.86 -6.85 -7.61
CA LEU A 147 -19.16 -6.86 -6.94
C LEU A 147 -19.34 -5.60 -6.07
N ASN A 148 -18.30 -5.17 -5.34
CA ASN A 148 -18.33 -3.91 -4.60
C ASN A 148 -18.55 -2.70 -5.51
N PHE A 149 -17.88 -2.65 -6.68
CA PHE A 149 -18.03 -1.57 -7.64
C PHE A 149 -19.45 -1.53 -8.24
N VAL A 150 -20.01 -2.69 -8.58
CA VAL A 150 -21.39 -2.83 -9.10
C VAL A 150 -22.41 -2.40 -8.04
N ILE A 151 -22.29 -2.88 -6.80
CA ILE A 151 -23.19 -2.47 -5.70
C ILE A 151 -23.08 -0.97 -5.44
N THR A 152 -21.87 -0.43 -5.39
CA THR A 152 -21.65 1.01 -5.20
C THR A 152 -22.25 1.82 -6.34
N ALA A 153 -22.13 1.36 -7.59
CA ALA A 153 -22.75 2.01 -8.74
C ALA A 153 -24.29 1.94 -8.68
N MET A 154 -24.86 0.83 -8.25
CA MET A 154 -26.32 0.65 -8.13
C MET A 154 -26.93 1.44 -6.97
N MET A 155 -26.25 1.56 -5.83
CA MET A 155 -26.74 2.34 -4.68
C MET A 155 -26.61 3.86 -4.86
N LYS A 156 -25.87 4.30 -5.88
CA LYS A 156 -25.63 5.73 -6.17
C LYS A 156 -26.50 6.25 -7.32
N ILE A 157 -27.46 5.44 -7.78
CA ILE A 157 -28.62 5.81 -8.60
C ILE A 157 -29.83 5.91 -7.66
#